data_AF-A0A382REL1-F1
#
_entry.id   AF-A0A382REL1-F1
#
_cell.length_a   1.000
_cell.length_b   1.000
_cell.length_c   1.000
_cell.angle_alpha   90.00
_cell.angle_beta   90.00
_cell.angle_gamma   90.00
#
_symmetry.space_group_name_H-M   'P 1'
#
loop_
_entity.id
_entity.type
_entity.pdbx_description
1 polymer ?
#
loop_
_entity_poly.entity_id
_entity_poly.type
_entity_poly.pdbx_seq_one_letter_code
_entity_poly.pdbx_strand_id
1 'polypeptide(L)'
;MKRLLAPIIFCLTAFLLIEAAPPAKWTEHRRALLVNASDDKAHAGKVKELEKALQTKGFVVKFIGDAPKTDGVTYEKWVRSIPTMGVSVFYYLGRLETEKSPDGKRVCYSMQLGGYKVLPPARDPSLGRAQAEDKPWLSLERLSQKLSKNVARANLV
;
A
#
# COMPACT_ATOMS: atom_id res chain seq x y z
N MET A 1 37.59 29.23 -15.04
CA MET A 1 36.42 29.16 -15.94
C MET A 1 35.43 28.14 -15.36
N LYS A 2 34.33 28.62 -14.75
CA LYS A 2 32.93 28.43 -15.18
C LYS A 2 32.54 26.94 -15.30
N ARG A 3 31.96 26.38 -14.22
CA ARG A 3 30.53 26.04 -14.04
C ARG A 3 30.02 25.03 -15.07
N LEU A 4 29.55 23.89 -14.60
CA LEU A 4 28.25 23.30 -14.98
C LEU A 4 27.80 22.34 -13.86
N LEU A 5 27.00 22.91 -12.96
CA LEU A 5 26.07 22.20 -12.10
C LEU A 5 24.92 21.64 -12.97
N ALA A 6 24.28 20.57 -12.49
CA ALA A 6 23.06 19.88 -12.96
C ALA A 6 23.33 18.54 -13.70
N PRO A 7 22.67 17.44 -13.26
CA PRO A 7 21.23 17.40 -13.05
C PRO A 7 20.84 16.91 -11.65
N ILE A 8 20.54 17.85 -10.75
CA ILE A 8 19.78 17.57 -9.51
C ILE A 8 18.43 18.29 -9.63
N ILE A 9 17.71 18.05 -10.71
CA ILE A 9 16.36 18.58 -10.92
C ILE A 9 15.54 17.55 -11.71
N PHE A 10 15.21 16.42 -11.10
CA PHE A 10 14.11 15.59 -11.62
C PHE A 10 13.27 14.87 -10.55
N CYS A 11 13.58 15.03 -9.25
CA CYS A 11 12.80 14.41 -8.17
C CYS A 11 11.90 15.37 -7.39
N LEU A 12 11.88 16.66 -7.71
CA LEU A 12 11.21 17.69 -6.89
C LEU A 12 9.80 18.08 -7.34
N THR A 13 9.27 17.54 -8.43
CA THR A 13 7.93 17.93 -8.93
C THR A 13 6.81 16.94 -8.60
N ALA A 14 7.11 15.73 -8.13
CA ALA A 14 6.06 14.75 -7.78
C ALA A 14 5.40 14.98 -6.41
N PHE A 15 5.95 15.86 -5.55
CA PHE A 15 5.38 16.15 -4.23
C PHE A 15 4.34 17.28 -4.23
N LEU A 16 4.19 18.03 -5.33
CA LEU A 16 3.32 19.21 -5.40
C LEU A 16 1.95 18.96 -6.06
N LEU A 17 1.67 17.74 -6.49
CA LEU A 17 0.36 17.35 -7.06
C LEU A 17 -0.38 16.34 -6.18
N ILE A 18 -0.16 16.37 -4.86
CA ILE A 18 -1.18 15.89 -3.93
C ILE A 18 -2.12 17.07 -3.73
N GLU A 19 -3.05 17.21 -4.67
CA GLU A 19 -4.20 18.10 -4.57
C GLU A 19 -4.73 18.07 -3.13
N ALA A 20 -4.91 19.23 -2.52
CA ALA A 20 -5.34 19.34 -1.14
C ALA A 20 -6.70 18.65 -1.01
N ALA A 21 -6.70 17.39 -0.55
CA ALA A 21 -7.92 16.66 -0.29
C ALA A 21 -8.82 17.57 0.56
N PRO A 22 -10.08 17.80 0.15
CA PRO A 22 -10.97 18.71 0.84
C PRO A 22 -11.02 18.35 2.34
N PRO A 23 -11.22 19.35 3.22
CA PRO A 23 -11.31 19.11 4.66
C PRO A 23 -12.33 18.00 4.89
N ALA A 24 -11.91 16.99 5.65
CA ALA A 24 -12.69 15.78 5.83
C ALA A 24 -14.11 16.17 6.29
N LYS A 25 -15.12 15.89 5.46
CA LYS A 25 -16.48 15.73 5.98
C LYS A 25 -16.35 14.67 7.07
N TRP A 26 -16.83 14.94 8.28
CA TRP A 26 -16.62 14.15 9.52
C TRP A 26 -16.89 12.64 9.41
N THR A 27 -17.41 12.16 8.29
CA THR A 27 -17.77 10.77 7.98
C THR A 27 -16.82 10.04 7.03
N GLU A 28 -15.78 10.69 6.48
CA GLU A 28 -14.87 10.02 5.53
C GLU A 28 -13.76 9.24 6.25
N HIS A 29 -13.83 7.91 6.20
CA HIS A 29 -12.79 7.06 6.77
C HIS A 29 -11.52 7.10 5.91
N ARG A 30 -10.44 7.67 6.46
CA ARG A 30 -9.13 7.75 5.80
C ARG A 30 -8.14 6.79 6.45
N ARG A 31 -7.63 5.82 5.69
CA ARG A 31 -6.63 4.84 6.18
C ARG A 31 -5.41 4.80 5.29
N ALA A 32 -4.24 4.69 5.89
CA ALA A 32 -3.01 4.53 5.13
C ALA A 32 -2.18 3.38 5.69
N LEU A 33 -1.54 2.64 4.79
CA LEU A 33 -0.49 1.69 5.13
C LEU A 33 0.78 2.07 4.40
N LEU A 34 1.84 2.27 5.17
CA LEU A 34 3.18 2.56 4.69
C LEU A 34 4.06 1.34 4.96
N VAL A 35 4.62 0.76 3.91
CA VAL A 35 5.52 -0.39 4.00
C VAL A 35 6.91 0.07 3.56
N ASN A 36 7.89 -0.09 4.44
CA ASN A 36 9.31 0.07 4.11
C ASN A 36 10.03 -1.26 4.25
N ALA A 37 10.15 -1.98 3.12
CA ALA A 37 10.92 -3.21 2.97
C ALA A 37 12.30 -2.95 2.36
N SER A 38 12.81 -1.72 2.44
CA SER A 38 14.15 -1.36 1.98
C SER A 38 15.16 -1.38 3.11
N ASP A 39 16.36 -1.86 2.82
CA ASP A 39 17.51 -1.84 3.73
C ASP A 39 18.13 -0.43 3.88
N ASP A 40 17.71 0.55 3.06
CA ASP A 40 18.27 1.91 3.09
C ASP A 40 17.65 2.75 4.21
N LYS A 41 18.51 3.12 5.18
CA LYS A 41 18.15 3.97 6.32
C LYS A 41 17.71 5.38 5.92
N ALA A 42 18.14 5.91 4.77
CA ALA A 42 17.72 7.22 4.28
C ALA A 42 16.23 7.25 3.93
N HIS A 43 15.66 6.09 3.56
CA HIS A 43 14.25 5.98 3.27
C HIS A 43 13.36 6.05 4.51
N ALA A 44 13.83 5.57 5.66
CA ALA A 44 13.07 5.66 6.91
C ALA A 44 12.68 7.10 7.28
N GLY A 45 13.57 8.07 7.03
CA GLY A 45 13.28 9.50 7.22
C GLY A 45 12.13 9.98 6.33
N LYS A 46 12.16 9.65 5.05
CA LYS A 46 11.11 10.02 4.08
C LYS A 46 9.76 9.37 4.40
N VAL A 47 9.76 8.11 4.83
CA VAL A 47 8.50 7.44 5.21
C VAL A 47 7.90 8.09 6.46
N LYS A 48 8.73 8.55 7.39
CA LYS A 48 8.26 9.29 8.58
C LYS A 48 7.68 10.67 8.22
N GLU A 49 8.25 11.35 7.24
CA GLU A 49 7.68 12.60 6.71
C GLU A 49 6.32 12.36 6.05
N LEU A 50 6.21 11.30 5.23
CA LEU A 50 4.97 10.89 4.60
C LEU A 50 3.90 10.50 5.63
N GLU A 51 4.27 9.76 6.68
CA GLU A 51 3.39 9.41 7.79
C GLU A 51 2.79 10.67 8.42
N LYS A 52 3.62 11.64 8.79
CA LYS A 52 3.15 12.91 9.35
C LYS A 52 2.24 13.67 8.39
N ALA A 53 2.60 13.75 7.11
CA ALA A 53 1.78 14.43 6.11
C ALA A 53 0.40 13.79 5.96
N LEU A 54 0.32 12.47 5.99
CA LEU A 54 -0.95 11.73 5.93
C LEU A 54 -1.77 11.90 7.22
N GLN A 55 -1.14 11.85 8.40
CA GLN A 55 -1.81 12.12 9.67
C GLN A 55 -2.41 13.53 9.71
N THR A 56 -1.68 14.55 9.25
CA THR A 56 -2.19 15.92 9.12
C THR A 56 -3.39 16.01 8.17
N LYS A 57 -3.46 15.15 7.15
CA LYS A 57 -4.60 15.02 6.24
C LYS A 57 -5.74 14.14 6.80
N GLY A 58 -5.66 13.71 8.06
CA GLY A 58 -6.69 12.94 8.76
C GLY A 58 -6.64 11.43 8.53
N PHE A 59 -5.55 10.89 7.98
CA PHE A 59 -5.41 9.45 7.81
C PHE A 59 -5.01 8.75 9.11
N VAL A 60 -5.68 7.63 9.41
CA VAL A 60 -5.17 6.66 10.37
C VAL A 60 -4.07 5.84 9.69
N VAL A 61 -2.81 6.16 9.99
CA VAL A 61 -1.64 5.56 9.37
C VAL A 61 -1.18 4.33 10.16
N LYS A 62 -0.85 3.26 9.44
CA LYS A 62 -0.09 2.11 9.94
C LYS A 62 1.24 2.03 9.20
N PHE A 63 2.29 1.71 9.92
CA PHE A 63 3.63 1.52 9.37
C PHE A 63 4.07 0.06 9.55
N ILE A 64 4.64 -0.50 8.49
CA ILE A 64 5.30 -1.81 8.44
C ILE A 64 6.74 -1.56 8.01
N GLY A 65 7.68 -2.08 8.79
CA GLY A 65 9.10 -2.02 8.47
C GLY A 65 9.59 -3.39 8.06
N ASP A 66 10.48 -3.94 8.89
CA ASP A 66 11.06 -5.27 8.73
C ASP A 66 10.98 -6.05 10.04
N ALA A 67 9.75 -6.34 10.47
CA ALA A 67 9.45 -7.16 11.65
C ALA A 67 8.71 -8.46 11.24
N PRO A 68 9.45 -9.54 10.95
CA PRO A 68 8.92 -10.82 10.48
C PRO A 68 7.89 -11.51 11.37
N LYS A 69 7.70 -11.09 12.62
CA LYS A 69 6.70 -11.73 13.50
C LYS A 69 5.35 -11.02 13.46
N THR A 70 5.32 -9.74 13.08
CA THR A 70 4.17 -8.86 13.26
C THR A 70 3.65 -8.25 11.98
N ASP A 71 4.48 -8.16 10.95
CA ASP A 71 4.17 -7.43 9.73
C ASP A 71 3.06 -8.07 8.92
N GLY A 72 3.09 -9.40 8.78
CA GLY A 72 2.01 -10.15 8.14
C GLY A 72 0.65 -9.93 8.80
N VAL A 73 0.61 -10.01 10.13
CA VAL A 73 -0.62 -9.78 10.92
C VAL A 73 -1.10 -8.34 10.80
N THR A 74 -0.17 -7.37 10.80
CA THR A 74 -0.48 -5.95 10.65
C THR A 74 -1.06 -5.65 9.28
N TYR A 75 -0.48 -6.24 8.23
CA TYR A 75 -0.98 -6.13 6.87
C TYR A 75 -2.39 -6.72 6.73
N GLU A 76 -2.63 -7.93 7.24
CA GLU A 76 -3.96 -8.55 7.21
C GLU A 76 -5.02 -7.70 7.92
N LYS A 77 -4.70 -7.22 9.14
CA LYS A 77 -5.59 -6.34 9.90
C LYS A 77 -5.89 -5.06 9.13
N TRP A 78 -4.89 -4.48 8.48
CA TRP A 78 -5.09 -3.28 7.67
C TRP A 78 -5.98 -3.56 6.46
N VAL A 79 -5.73 -4.63 5.69
CA VAL A 79 -6.55 -4.99 4.51
C VAL A 79 -8.01 -5.24 4.89
N ARG A 80 -8.27 -5.91 6.01
CA ARG A 80 -9.63 -6.10 6.53
C ARG A 80 -10.30 -4.81 7.00
N SER A 81 -9.51 -3.78 7.28
CA SER A 81 -9.98 -2.50 7.78
C SER A 81 -10.20 -1.45 6.69
N ILE A 82 -9.89 -1.77 5.43
CA ILE A 82 -10.15 -0.90 4.28
C ILE A 82 -11.64 -0.53 4.29
N PRO A 83 -11.99 0.75 4.47
CA PRO A 83 -13.37 1.18 4.55
C PRO A 83 -14.10 0.97 3.22
N THR A 84 -15.38 0.61 3.32
CA THR A 84 -16.29 0.57 2.16
C THR A 84 -16.64 1.97 1.64
N MET A 85 -16.60 2.98 2.51
CA MET A 85 -16.75 4.40 2.16
C MET A 85 -15.59 5.21 2.73
N GLY A 86 -14.75 5.76 1.86
CA GLY A 86 -13.62 6.60 2.24
C GLY A 86 -12.40 6.41 1.34
N VAL A 87 -11.25 6.86 1.82
CA VAL A 87 -9.99 6.86 1.05
C VAL A 87 -8.97 5.97 1.73
N SER A 88 -8.38 5.05 0.96
CA SER A 88 -7.30 4.20 1.41
C SER A 88 -6.04 4.46 0.59
N VAL A 89 -4.92 4.70 1.27
CA VAL A 89 -3.60 4.85 0.65
C VAL A 89 -2.75 3.65 1.02
N PHE A 90 -2.12 3.03 0.02
CA PHE A 90 -1.11 2.02 0.21
C PHE A 90 0.19 2.50 -0.43
N TYR A 91 1.24 2.60 0.37
CA TYR A 91 2.58 2.96 -0.08
C TYR A 91 3.53 1.81 0.22
N TYR A 92 4.21 1.32 -0.80
CA TYR A 92 5.21 0.27 -0.68
C TYR A 92 6.55 0.76 -1.22
N LEU A 93 7.57 0.65 -0.38
CA LEU A 93 8.94 0.93 -0.73
C LEU A 93 9.76 -0.33 -0.50
N GLY A 94 10.13 -0.98 -1.60
CA GLY A 94 10.88 -2.23 -1.59
C GLY A 94 10.94 -2.82 -2.98
N ARG A 95 11.63 -3.95 -3.11
CA ARG A 95 11.66 -4.70 -4.36
C ARG A 95 10.34 -5.45 -4.54
N LEU A 96 9.83 -5.48 -5.77
CA LEU A 96 8.73 -6.36 -6.16
C LEU A 96 9.31 -7.63 -6.76
N GLU A 97 8.82 -8.78 -6.32
CA GLU A 97 9.10 -10.07 -6.96
C GLU A 97 8.06 -10.34 -8.06
N THR A 98 8.47 -11.00 -9.13
CA THR A 98 7.55 -11.47 -10.16
C THR A 98 7.23 -12.93 -9.93
N GLU A 99 5.95 -13.24 -9.79
CA GLU A 99 5.45 -14.60 -9.57
C GLU A 99 4.45 -14.94 -10.66
N LYS A 100 4.42 -16.20 -11.09
CA LYS A 100 3.31 -16.67 -11.94
C LYS A 100 2.08 -16.88 -11.07
N SER A 101 0.93 -16.47 -11.57
CA SER A 101 -0.35 -16.79 -10.96
C SER A 101 -0.51 -18.32 -10.78
N PRO A 102 -1.36 -18.79 -9.85
CA PRO A 102 -1.55 -20.23 -9.64
C PRO A 102 -1.97 -21.00 -10.90
N ASP A 103 -2.66 -20.34 -11.83
CA ASP A 103 -3.05 -20.90 -13.14
C ASP A 103 -1.93 -20.81 -14.21
N GLY A 104 -0.80 -20.20 -13.90
CA GLY A 104 0.36 -20.03 -14.78
C GLY A 104 0.17 -19.02 -15.92
N LYS A 105 -1.00 -18.39 -16.03
CA LYS A 105 -1.39 -17.57 -17.19
C LYS A 105 -0.96 -16.11 -17.08
N ARG A 106 -0.65 -15.62 -15.88
CA ARG A 106 -0.35 -14.21 -15.61
C ARG A 106 0.92 -14.08 -14.78
N VAL A 107 1.60 -12.96 -14.94
CA VAL A 107 2.68 -12.53 -14.05
C VAL A 107 2.08 -11.55 -13.04
N CYS A 108 2.12 -11.92 -11.77
CA CYS A 108 1.75 -11.09 -10.65
C CYS A 108 3.02 -10.44 -10.06
N TYR A 109 2.90 -9.20 -9.61
CA TYR A 109 3.92 -8.54 -8.81
C TYR A 109 3.61 -8.75 -7.34
N SER A 110 4.51 -9.40 -6.62
CA SER A 110 4.38 -9.75 -5.20
C SER A 110 5.30 -8.88 -4.35
N MET A 111 4.77 -8.44 -3.22
CA MET A 111 5.48 -7.64 -2.23
C MET A 111 6.13 -8.55 -1.19
N GLN A 112 7.22 -8.08 -0.59
CA GLN A 112 7.86 -8.74 0.54
C GLN A 112 7.55 -7.96 1.82
N LEU A 113 7.08 -8.64 2.87
CA LEU A 113 6.78 -8.02 4.16
C LEU A 113 7.58 -8.73 5.25
N GLY A 114 8.54 -8.08 5.89
CA GLY A 114 9.28 -8.68 7.00
C GLY A 114 9.81 -10.10 6.70
N GLY A 115 10.37 -10.33 5.51
CA GLY A 115 10.82 -11.67 5.09
C GLY A 115 9.72 -12.67 4.69
N TYR A 116 8.42 -12.37 4.84
CA TYR A 116 7.34 -13.20 4.29
C TYR A 116 7.26 -13.06 2.77
N LYS A 117 7.27 -14.20 2.08
CA LYS A 117 6.90 -14.33 0.66
C LYS A 117 5.45 -14.77 0.49
N VAL A 118 4.95 -15.56 1.44
CA VAL A 118 3.58 -16.05 1.46
C VAL A 118 3.08 -15.95 2.90
N LEU A 119 1.97 -15.25 3.11
CA LEU A 119 1.25 -15.33 4.38
C LEU A 119 0.47 -16.64 4.42
N PRO A 120 0.40 -17.33 5.58
CA PRO A 120 -0.48 -18.48 5.71
C PRO A 120 -1.89 -18.06 5.26
N PRO A 121 -2.61 -18.91 4.51
CA PRO A 121 -3.88 -18.52 3.91
C PRO A 121 -4.89 -18.14 4.99
N ALA A 122 -5.01 -16.85 5.26
CA ALA A 122 -6.07 -16.30 6.05
C ALA A 122 -7.29 -16.21 5.13
N ARG A 123 -8.20 -17.19 5.24
CA ARG A 123 -9.44 -17.23 4.45
C ARG A 123 -10.13 -15.88 4.52
N ASP A 124 -10.35 -15.28 3.35
CA ASP A 124 -11.22 -14.13 3.24
C ASP A 124 -12.62 -14.50 3.77
N PRO A 125 -13.11 -13.88 4.86
CA PRO A 125 -14.42 -14.21 5.41
C PRO A 125 -15.57 -13.84 4.45
N SER A 126 -15.29 -13.03 3.41
CA SER A 126 -16.23 -12.70 2.34
C SER A 126 -16.27 -13.73 1.20
N LEU A 127 -15.33 -14.69 1.16
CA LEU A 127 -15.38 -15.81 0.22
C LEU A 127 -16.09 -16.99 0.88
N GLY A 128 -17.02 -17.61 0.16
CA GLY A 128 -17.68 -18.83 0.63
C GLY A 128 -16.68 -19.97 0.85
N ARG A 129 -16.99 -20.93 1.74
CA ARG A 129 -16.06 -22.02 2.14
C ARG A 129 -15.50 -22.86 0.98
N ALA A 130 -16.13 -22.80 -0.20
CA ALA A 130 -15.78 -23.59 -1.38
C ALA A 130 -14.94 -22.83 -2.43
N GLN A 131 -14.64 -21.54 -2.23
CA GLN A 131 -13.90 -20.77 -3.22
C GLN A 131 -12.40 -20.77 -2.89
N ALA A 132 -11.59 -21.26 -3.83
CA ALA A 132 -10.14 -21.20 -3.72
C ALA A 132 -9.67 -19.74 -3.75
N GLU A 133 -8.59 -19.43 -3.02
CA GLU A 133 -7.95 -18.13 -3.16
C GLU A 133 -7.16 -18.12 -4.47
N ASP A 134 -7.72 -17.48 -5.50
CA ASP A 134 -7.14 -17.48 -6.85
C ASP A 134 -5.86 -16.62 -6.97
N LYS A 135 -5.50 -15.86 -5.92
CA LYS A 135 -4.42 -14.86 -5.97
C LYS A 135 -3.51 -14.87 -4.74
N PRO A 136 -2.18 -14.75 -4.92
CA PRO A 136 -1.23 -14.65 -3.81
C PRO A 136 -1.60 -13.49 -2.88
N TRP A 137 -1.49 -13.72 -1.56
CA TRP A 137 -1.92 -12.76 -0.55
C TRP A 137 -1.17 -11.42 -0.67
N LEU A 138 0.15 -11.47 -0.92
CA LEU A 138 1.01 -10.28 -1.05
C LEU A 138 1.07 -9.71 -2.47
N SER A 139 0.22 -10.16 -3.39
CA SER A 139 0.21 -9.64 -4.75
C SER A 139 -0.45 -8.26 -4.84
N LEU A 140 0.12 -7.38 -5.65
CA LEU A 140 -0.49 -6.10 -6.02
C LEU A 140 -1.86 -6.32 -6.70
N GLU A 141 -2.05 -7.43 -7.39
CA GLU A 141 -3.32 -7.77 -8.05
C GLU A 141 -4.44 -8.02 -7.03
N ARG A 142 -4.18 -8.77 -5.95
CA ARG A 142 -5.15 -8.98 -4.86
C ARG A 142 -5.44 -7.68 -4.13
N LEU A 143 -4.41 -6.90 -3.82
CA LEU A 143 -4.57 -5.61 -3.15
C LEU A 143 -5.39 -4.64 -4.01
N SER A 144 -5.08 -4.56 -5.30
CA SER A 144 -5.85 -3.78 -6.27
C SER A 144 -7.31 -4.21 -6.28
N GLN A 145 -7.62 -5.51 -6.33
CA GLN A 145 -9.01 -5.97 -6.23
C GLN A 145 -9.69 -5.57 -4.93
N LYS A 146 -9.01 -5.62 -3.78
CA LYS A 146 -9.58 -5.21 -2.49
C LYS A 146 -9.87 -3.71 -2.45
N LEU A 147 -9.00 -2.90 -3.04
CA LEU A 147 -9.23 -1.47 -3.18
C LEU A 147 -10.36 -1.19 -4.20
N SER A 148 -10.29 -1.80 -5.38
CA SER A 148 -11.26 -1.61 -6.48
C SER A 148 -12.67 -2.13 -6.17
N LYS A 149 -12.82 -3.23 -5.43
CA LYS A 149 -14.16 -3.69 -4.97
C LYS A 149 -14.86 -2.63 -4.10
N ASN A 150 -14.09 -1.80 -3.40
CA ASN A 150 -14.61 -0.68 -2.61
C ASN A 150 -14.72 0.63 -3.41
N VAL A 151 -14.19 0.70 -4.64
CA VAL A 151 -14.36 1.83 -5.58
C VAL A 151 -15.74 1.78 -6.28
N ALA A 152 -16.63 0.86 -5.92
CA ALA A 152 -18.01 0.79 -6.44
C ALA A 152 -18.93 1.97 -6.05
N ARG A 153 -18.40 3.10 -5.56
CA ARG A 153 -19.13 4.37 -5.37
C ARG A 153 -18.35 5.64 -5.72
N ALA A 154 -17.16 5.53 -6.33
CA ALA A 154 -16.47 6.71 -6.86
C ALA A 154 -16.64 6.71 -8.39
N ASN A 155 -17.75 7.33 -8.83
CA ASN A 155 -18.03 7.94 -10.15
C ASN A 155 -19.54 7.90 -10.50
N LEU A 156 -20.40 8.28 -9.55
CA LEU A 156 -21.75 8.80 -9.83
C LEU A 156 -21.90 10.15 -9.12
N VAL A 157 -21.10 11.12 -9.56
CA VAL A 157 -21.45 12.55 -9.62
C VAL A 157 -20.84 13.07 -10.92
#